data_AF-A0A328B3N5-F1
#
_entry.id   AF-A0A328B3N5-F1
#
_cell.length_a   1.000
_cell.length_b   1.000
_cell.length_c   1.000
_cell.angle_alpha   90.00
_cell.angle_beta   90.00
_cell.angle_gamma   90.00
#
_symmetry.space_group_name_H-M   'P 1'
#
loop_
_entity.id
_entity.type
_entity.pdbx_description
1 polymer ?
#
loop_
_entity_poly.entity_id
_entity_poly.type
_entity_poly.pdbx_seq_one_letter_code
_entity_poly.pdbx_strand_id
1 'polypeptide(L)'
;MEAPIEFLSIKQAAQLYGKSEQTIRRLVKQHVKTSHVRTEATPKGNAYLISQAFLQEQYLTSQATTQTPTQPEQLPAVIVSNQAEEVAQLQQQLLERDQTIQQLQSRLLEQNDVLNALTNQMNSQRIGHIEELLLRQNEQLGELQKRLPEVTQNSSVITQAAPPKPGFWKRLFGG
;
A
#
# COMPACT_ATOMS: atom_id res chain seq x y z
N MET A 1 46.46 -21.14 -15.70
CA MET A 1 45.88 -22.43 -15.26
C MET A 1 44.51 -22.11 -14.69
N GLU A 2 43.44 -22.31 -15.45
CA GLU A 2 42.07 -22.04 -14.99
C GLU A 2 41.65 -23.15 -14.01
N ALA A 3 41.32 -22.78 -12.78
CA ALA A 3 40.79 -23.73 -11.80
C ALA A 3 39.45 -24.27 -12.31
N PRO A 4 39.17 -25.58 -12.15
CA PRO A 4 37.88 -26.13 -12.55
C PRO A 4 36.77 -25.43 -11.76
N ILE A 5 35.84 -24.79 -12.48
CA ILE A 5 34.68 -24.14 -11.87
C ILE A 5 33.75 -25.25 -11.38
N GLU A 6 33.91 -25.66 -10.13
CA GLU A 6 33.04 -26.63 -9.48
C GLU A 6 31.69 -25.99 -9.20
N PHE A 7 30.61 -26.60 -9.69
CA PHE A 7 29.24 -26.13 -9.50
C PHE A 7 28.55 -27.00 -8.45
N LEU A 8 27.99 -26.34 -7.43
CA LEU A 8 27.33 -27.00 -6.32
C LEU A 8 25.82 -26.79 -6.40
N SER A 9 25.06 -27.82 -6.02
CA SER A 9 23.61 -27.65 -5.83
C SER A 9 23.31 -26.75 -4.64
N ILE A 10 22.14 -26.11 -4.63
CA ILE A 10 21.67 -25.29 -3.51
C ILE A 10 21.82 -26.02 -2.16
N LYS A 11 21.53 -27.32 -2.13
CA LYS A 11 21.62 -28.15 -0.92
C LYS A 11 23.06 -28.35 -0.47
N GLN A 12 23.94 -28.70 -1.39
CA GLN A 12 25.36 -28.88 -1.10
C GLN A 12 26.01 -27.56 -0.67
N ALA A 13 25.68 -26.46 -1.35
CA ALA A 13 26.13 -25.12 -0.98
C ALA A 13 25.64 -24.71 0.41
N ALA A 14 24.37 -24.95 0.74
CA ALA A 14 23.82 -24.68 2.07
C ALA A 14 24.58 -25.45 3.16
N GLN A 15 24.87 -26.73 2.92
CA GLN A 15 25.59 -27.59 3.86
C GLN A 15 27.06 -27.18 4.02
N LEU A 16 27.77 -26.92 2.91
CA LEU A 16 29.20 -26.59 2.92
C LEU A 16 29.49 -25.23 3.55
N TYR A 17 28.62 -24.24 3.33
CA TYR A 17 28.82 -22.87 3.84
C TYR A 17 28.03 -22.56 5.11
N GLY A 18 27.34 -23.55 5.68
CA GLY A 18 26.55 -23.39 6.92
C GLY A 18 25.43 -22.34 6.79
N LYS A 19 24.80 -22.23 5.61
CA LYS A 19 23.72 -21.26 5.34
C LYS A 19 22.41 -21.97 5.06
N SER A 20 21.30 -21.26 5.23
CA SER A 20 19.98 -21.81 4.87
C SER A 20 19.86 -21.99 3.36
N GLU A 21 19.13 -23.01 2.91
CA GLU A 21 18.81 -23.17 1.49
C GLU A 21 18.10 -21.94 0.90
N GLN A 22 17.29 -21.24 1.70
CA GLN A 22 16.58 -20.04 1.26
C GLN A 22 17.55 -18.90 0.96
N THR A 23 18.61 -18.74 1.77
CA THR A 23 19.68 -17.76 1.56
C THR A 23 20.40 -18.04 0.24
N ILE A 24 20.78 -19.31 0.01
CA ILE A 24 21.44 -19.72 -1.23
C ILE A 24 20.49 -19.54 -2.43
N ARG A 25 19.20 -19.87 -2.31
CA ARG A 25 18.20 -19.62 -3.37
C ARG A 25 18.05 -18.14 -3.70
N ARG A 26 18.07 -17.26 -2.70
CA ARG A 26 18.00 -15.81 -2.92
C ARG A 26 19.23 -15.33 -3.69
N LEU A 27 20.42 -15.79 -3.28
CA LEU A 27 21.67 -15.48 -3.95
C LEU A 27 21.67 -15.96 -5.41
N VAL A 28 21.26 -17.21 -5.64
CA VAL A 28 21.07 -17.77 -6.98
C VAL A 28 20.13 -16.90 -7.80
N LYS A 29 18.97 -16.51 -7.26
CA LYS A 29 17.98 -15.64 -7.93
C LYS A 29 18.53 -14.26 -8.31
N GLN A 30 19.38 -13.68 -7.48
CA GLN A 30 20.03 -12.40 -7.76
C GLN A 30 21.06 -12.52 -8.89
N HIS A 31 21.69 -13.68 -9.01
CA HIS A 31 22.81 -13.92 -9.94
C HIS A 31 22.47 -14.87 -11.11
N VAL A 32 21.18 -15.14 -11.39
CA VAL A 32 20.75 -16.06 -12.47
C VAL A 32 21.28 -15.65 -13.85
N LYS A 33 21.49 -14.36 -14.09
CA LYS A 33 21.98 -13.82 -15.37
C LYS A 33 23.52 -13.83 -15.49
N THR A 34 24.22 -14.24 -14.44
CA THR A 34 25.69 -14.24 -14.40
C THR A 34 26.25 -15.62 -14.73
N SER A 35 27.53 -15.68 -15.12
CA SER A 35 28.24 -16.94 -15.40
C SER A 35 28.40 -17.85 -14.16
N HIS A 36 28.07 -17.36 -12.97
CA HIS A 36 28.20 -18.08 -11.70
C HIS A 36 27.02 -19.01 -11.40
N VAL A 37 25.90 -18.89 -12.12
CA VAL A 37 24.71 -19.72 -11.92
C VAL A 37 24.41 -20.52 -13.18
N ARG A 38 24.19 -21.82 -13.01
CA ARG A 38 23.77 -22.73 -14.08
C ARG A 38 22.43 -23.35 -13.76
N THR A 39 21.71 -23.74 -14.80
CA THR A 39 20.45 -24.46 -14.68
C THR A 39 20.58 -25.78 -15.41
N GLU A 40 20.31 -26.87 -14.70
CA GLU A 40 20.30 -28.23 -15.27
C GLU A 40 18.88 -28.78 -15.27
N ALA A 41 18.47 -29.41 -16.36
CA ALA A 41 17.18 -30.07 -16.46
C ALA A 41 17.22 -31.39 -15.70
N THR A 42 16.43 -31.50 -14.63
CA THR A 42 16.20 -32.75 -13.89
C THR A 42 14.79 -33.29 -14.16
N PRO A 43 14.53 -34.59 -13.98
CA PRO A 43 13.20 -35.18 -14.20
C PRO A 43 12.09 -34.57 -13.32
N LYS A 44 12.44 -33.78 -12.30
CA LYS A 44 11.52 -33.04 -11.42
C LYS A 44 11.46 -31.53 -11.70
N GLY A 45 12.11 -31.04 -12.76
CA GLY A 45 12.16 -29.64 -13.15
C GLY A 45 13.59 -29.09 -13.27
N ASN A 46 13.73 -27.76 -13.29
CA ASN A 46 15.03 -27.10 -13.39
C ASN A 46 15.74 -27.07 -12.03
N ALA A 47 16.93 -27.65 -11.96
CA ALA A 47 17.83 -27.56 -10.81
C ALA A 47 18.81 -26.41 -11.02
N TYR A 48 18.97 -25.56 -10.01
CA TYR A 48 19.95 -24.48 -10.04
C TYR A 48 21.23 -24.90 -9.34
N LEU A 49 22.34 -24.65 -10.02
CA LEU A 49 23.69 -24.83 -9.53
C LEU A 49 24.37 -23.47 -9.41
N ILE A 50 25.25 -23.33 -8.43
CA ILE A 50 26.00 -22.11 -8.16
C ILE A 50 27.48 -22.45 -8.07
N SER A 51 28.35 -21.61 -8.63
CA SER A 51 29.78 -21.89 -8.62
C SER A 51 30.36 -21.79 -7.21
N GLN A 52 31.26 -22.72 -6.89
CA GLN A 52 31.94 -22.75 -5.62
C GLN A 52 32.81 -21.51 -5.43
N ALA A 53 33.56 -21.09 -6.45
CA ALA A 53 34.39 -19.89 -6.39
C ALA A 53 33.57 -18.63 -6.03
N PHE A 54 32.38 -18.47 -6.61
CA PHE A 54 31.50 -17.36 -6.28
C PHE A 54 30.99 -17.43 -4.84
N LEU A 55 30.62 -18.62 -4.36
CA LEU A 55 30.26 -18.81 -2.96
C LEU A 55 31.44 -18.55 -2.02
N GLN A 56 32.67 -18.90 -2.42
CA GLN A 56 33.87 -18.62 -1.66
C GLN A 56 34.09 -17.11 -1.56
N GLU A 57 34.01 -16.36 -2.64
CA GLU A 57 34.15 -14.90 -2.58
C GLU A 57 33.11 -14.24 -1.66
N GLN A 58 31.86 -14.69 -1.74
CA GLN A 58 30.76 -14.16 -0.91
C GLN A 58 30.90 -14.54 0.57
N TYR A 59 31.35 -15.76 0.88
CA TYR A 59 31.31 -16.31 2.24
C TYR A 59 32.69 -16.48 2.92
N LEU A 60 33.81 -16.64 2.20
CA LEU A 60 35.17 -16.59 2.79
C LEU A 60 35.57 -15.17 3.18
N THR A 61 35.17 -14.15 2.42
CA THR A 61 35.33 -12.74 2.83
C THR A 61 34.64 -12.48 4.19
N SER A 62 33.61 -13.28 4.51
CA SER A 62 32.90 -13.23 5.78
C SER A 62 33.41 -14.20 6.86
N GLN A 63 34.32 -15.14 6.55
CA GLN A 63 34.77 -16.21 7.47
C GLN A 63 36.27 -16.18 7.81
N ALA A 64 37.06 -15.29 7.21
CA ALA A 64 38.49 -15.15 7.52
C ALA A 64 38.80 -14.52 8.90
N THR A 65 37.91 -14.66 9.90
CA THR A 65 38.16 -14.22 11.29
C THR A 65 38.18 -15.35 12.32
N THR A 66 38.17 -16.63 11.92
CA THR A 66 38.43 -17.72 12.88
C THR A 66 39.32 -18.84 12.32
N GLN A 67 40.60 -18.75 12.73
CA GLN A 67 41.55 -19.84 13.03
C GLN A 67 42.65 -20.20 11.98
N THR A 68 43.80 -19.53 12.18
CA THR A 68 45.23 -19.95 12.09
C THR A 68 45.78 -20.74 10.89
N PRO A 69 46.92 -20.28 10.35
CA PRO A 69 48.19 -20.92 10.74
C PRO A 69 49.28 -19.90 11.12
N THR A 70 50.07 -20.28 12.12
CA THR A 70 51.44 -19.84 12.42
C THR A 70 52.08 -18.80 11.46
N GLN A 71 51.98 -17.50 11.79
CA GLN A 71 53.03 -16.53 11.51
C GLN A 71 52.78 -15.22 12.32
N PRO A 72 53.77 -14.69 13.06
CA PRO A 72 53.63 -13.45 13.79
C PRO A 72 53.98 -12.28 12.87
N GLU A 73 53.05 -11.35 12.66
CA GLU A 73 53.25 -9.92 12.35
C GLU A 73 52.11 -9.40 11.46
N GLN A 74 51.16 -8.69 12.07
CA GLN A 74 50.63 -7.37 11.68
C GLN A 74 49.16 -7.21 12.06
N LEU A 75 48.88 -6.08 12.71
CA LEU A 75 47.68 -5.75 13.48
C LEU A 75 46.42 -5.55 12.60
N PRO A 76 45.22 -5.97 13.05
CA PRO A 76 43.95 -5.83 12.32
C PRO A 76 43.23 -4.49 12.59
N ALA A 77 43.96 -3.37 12.70
CA ALA A 77 43.37 -2.09 13.10
C ALA A 77 42.57 -1.38 11.97
N VAL A 78 42.82 -1.71 10.69
CA VAL A 78 42.24 -0.96 9.55
C VAL A 78 40.86 -1.46 9.14
N ILE A 79 40.56 -2.75 9.37
CA ILE A 79 39.33 -3.39 8.86
C ILE A 79 38.11 -3.09 9.74
N VAL A 80 38.32 -2.90 11.05
CA VAL A 80 37.24 -2.51 12.00
C VAL A 80 36.75 -1.08 11.74
N SER A 81 37.64 -0.18 11.32
CA SER A 81 37.30 1.22 11.04
C SER A 81 36.33 1.35 9.88
N ASN A 82 36.52 0.62 8.77
CA ASN A 82 35.63 0.68 7.61
C ASN A 82 34.21 0.19 7.92
N GLN A 83 34.04 -0.85 8.74
CA GLN A 83 32.71 -1.33 9.14
C GLN A 83 32.01 -0.35 10.09
N ALA A 84 32.75 0.27 11.00
CA ALA A 84 32.20 1.30 11.89
C ALA A 84 31.73 2.53 11.10
N GLU A 85 32.47 2.95 10.08
CA GLU A 85 32.09 4.04 9.19
C GLU A 85 30.84 3.72 8.36
N GLU A 86 30.73 2.51 7.80
CA GLU A 86 29.53 2.08 7.06
C GLU A 86 28.29 2.02 7.96
N VAL A 87 28.43 1.49 9.19
CA VAL A 87 27.34 1.46 10.16
C VAL A 87 26.92 2.87 10.57
N ALA A 88 27.88 3.79 10.77
CA ALA A 88 27.58 5.18 11.08
C ALA A 88 26.84 5.88 9.93
N GLN A 89 27.25 5.65 8.68
CA GLN A 89 26.58 6.19 7.49
C GLN A 89 25.15 5.64 7.35
N LEU A 90 24.96 4.34 7.57
CA LEU A 90 23.63 3.72 7.53
C LEU A 90 22.73 4.25 8.65
N GLN A 91 23.26 4.45 9.86
CA GLN A 91 22.52 5.07 10.96
C GLN A 91 22.12 6.51 10.62
N GLN A 92 23.02 7.30 10.02
CA GLN A 92 22.70 8.65 9.59
C GLN A 92 21.58 8.65 8.52
N GLN A 93 21.68 7.77 7.51
CA GLN A 93 20.62 7.63 6.51
C GLN A 93 19.28 7.21 7.11
N LEU A 94 19.28 6.34 8.12
CA LEU A 94 18.06 5.98 8.84
C LEU A 94 17.46 7.18 9.56
N LEU A 95 18.26 7.98 10.27
CA LEU A 95 17.78 9.18 10.95
C LEU A 95 17.19 10.21 9.98
N GLU A 96 17.83 10.42 8.83
CA GLU A 96 17.32 11.31 7.78
C GLU A 96 15.97 10.81 7.22
N ARG A 97 15.84 9.49 7.03
CA ARG A 97 14.57 8.88 6.61
C ARG A 97 13.50 9.00 7.67
N ASP A 98 13.82 8.75 8.93
CA ASP A 98 12.88 8.89 10.05
C ASP A 98 12.38 10.33 10.18
N GLN A 99 13.26 11.31 10.03
CA GLN A 99 12.87 12.72 10.00
C GLN A 99 11.93 13.03 8.84
N THR A 100 12.23 12.51 7.65
CA THR A 100 11.36 12.66 6.47
C THR A 100 9.99 12.02 6.70
N ILE A 101 9.95 10.82 7.31
CA ILE A 101 8.70 10.13 7.65
C ILE A 101 7.87 10.97 8.62
N GLN A 102 8.48 11.52 9.67
CA GLN A 102 7.78 12.39 10.63
C GLN A 102 7.21 13.64 9.95
N GLN A 103 7.97 14.28 9.06
CA GLN A 103 7.48 15.42 8.28
C GLN A 103 6.28 15.05 7.41
N LEU A 104 6.35 13.93 6.70
CA LEU A 104 5.24 13.46 5.87
C LEU A 104 4.00 13.12 6.71
N GLN A 105 4.18 12.51 7.88
CA GLN A 105 3.08 12.22 8.81
C GLN A 105 2.42 13.51 9.32
N SER A 106 3.20 14.52 9.71
CA SER A 106 2.67 15.82 10.14
C SER A 106 1.83 16.48 9.05
N ARG A 107 2.33 16.50 7.81
CA ARG A 107 1.60 17.03 6.65
C ARG A 107 0.30 16.26 6.38
N LEU A 108 0.30 14.93 6.52
CA LEU A 108 -0.91 14.13 6.33
C LEU A 108 -1.98 14.43 7.38
N LEU A 109 -1.58 14.66 8.64
CA LEU A 109 -2.49 15.06 9.70
C LEU A 109 -3.11 16.43 9.41
N GLU A 110 -2.28 17.42 9.03
CA GLU A 110 -2.77 18.75 8.64
C GLU A 110 -3.76 18.69 7.46
N GLN A 111 -3.47 17.87 6.45
CA GLN A 111 -4.38 17.66 5.33
C GLN A 111 -5.69 17.02 5.75
N ASN A 112 -5.65 16.06 6.69
CA ASN A 112 -6.86 15.44 7.23
C ASN A 112 -7.72 16.46 7.97
N ASP A 113 -7.10 17.31 8.79
CA ASP A 113 -7.80 18.37 9.53
C ASP A 113 -8.47 19.37 8.57
N VAL A 114 -7.78 19.77 7.50
CA VAL A 114 -8.35 20.63 6.45
C VAL A 114 -9.54 19.97 5.76
N LEU A 115 -9.43 18.69 5.40
CA LEU A 115 -10.53 17.94 4.78
C LEU A 115 -11.73 17.80 5.72
N ASN A 116 -11.50 17.55 7.00
CA ASN A 116 -12.56 17.48 8.01
C ASN A 116 -13.25 18.85 8.17
N ALA A 117 -12.48 19.93 8.24
CA ALA A 117 -13.01 21.28 8.31
C ALA A 117 -13.88 21.62 7.08
N LEU A 118 -13.39 21.33 5.87
CA LEU A 118 -14.14 21.56 4.62
C LEU A 118 -15.41 20.72 4.57
N THR A 119 -15.35 19.46 4.98
CA THR A 119 -16.51 18.56 5.02
C THR A 119 -17.56 19.08 5.99
N ASN A 120 -17.15 19.49 7.19
CA ASN A 120 -18.05 20.07 8.19
C ASN A 120 -18.67 21.38 7.70
N GLN A 121 -17.90 22.24 7.05
CA GLN A 121 -18.40 23.48 6.46
C GLN A 121 -19.45 23.21 5.37
N MET A 122 -19.17 22.29 4.43
CA MET A 122 -20.09 21.95 3.35
C MET A 122 -21.40 21.36 3.91
N ASN A 123 -21.30 20.45 4.89
CA ASN A 123 -22.47 19.87 5.54
C ASN A 123 -23.29 20.94 6.26
N SER A 124 -22.65 21.84 7.00
CA SER A 124 -23.33 22.92 7.72
C SER A 124 -24.07 23.87 6.76
N GLN A 125 -23.44 24.23 5.64
CA GLN A 125 -24.07 25.06 4.61
C GLN A 125 -25.25 24.35 3.94
N ARG A 126 -25.10 23.07 3.61
CA ARG A 126 -26.18 22.26 3.01
C ARG A 126 -27.37 22.15 3.97
N ILE A 127 -27.11 21.86 5.25
CA ILE A 127 -28.15 21.75 6.28
C ILE A 127 -28.89 23.09 6.40
N GLY A 128 -28.17 24.21 6.56
CA GLY A 128 -28.79 25.53 6.66
C GLY A 128 -29.63 25.89 5.42
N HIS A 129 -29.18 25.51 4.22
CA HIS A 129 -29.96 25.72 3.00
C HIS A 129 -31.24 24.86 2.96
N ILE A 130 -31.16 23.60 3.41
CA ILE A 130 -32.33 22.72 3.51
C ILE A 130 -33.33 23.28 4.53
N GLU A 131 -32.85 23.74 5.69
CA GLU A 131 -33.69 24.36 6.72
C GLU A 131 -34.42 25.60 6.19
N GLU A 132 -33.73 26.47 5.43
CA GLU A 132 -34.35 27.63 4.80
C GLU A 132 -35.45 27.23 3.81
N LEU A 133 -35.19 26.23 2.96
CA LEU A 133 -36.18 25.72 2.01
C LEU A 133 -37.40 25.13 2.73
N LEU A 134 -37.19 24.38 3.82
CA LEU A 134 -38.26 23.81 4.64
C LEU A 134 -39.10 24.91 5.30
N LEU A 135 -38.47 25.96 5.83
CA LEU A 135 -39.18 27.12 6.39
C LEU A 135 -40.06 27.80 5.34
N ARG A 136 -39.52 28.06 4.14
CA ARG A 136 -40.29 28.64 3.04
C ARG A 136 -41.45 27.76 2.60
N GLN A 137 -41.23 26.45 2.47
CA GLN A 137 -42.31 25.51 2.15
C GLN A 137 -43.39 25.50 3.23
N ASN A 138 -43.01 25.52 4.51
CA ASN A 138 -43.95 25.53 5.60
C ASN A 138 -44.80 26.83 5.62
N GLU A 139 -44.17 27.98 5.35
CA GLU A 139 -44.88 29.25 5.19
C GLU A 139 -45.89 29.19 4.02
N GLN A 140 -45.47 28.68 2.86
CA GLN A 140 -46.36 28.48 1.71
C GLN A 140 -47.52 27.55 2.03
N LEU A 141 -47.28 26.44 2.74
CA LEU A 141 -48.34 25.54 3.18
C LEU A 141 -49.30 26.23 4.16
N GLY A 142 -48.79 27.04 5.08
CA GLY A 142 -49.61 27.84 5.99
C GLY A 142 -50.48 28.87 5.25
N GLU A 143 -49.95 29.53 4.22
CA GLU A 143 -50.74 30.41 3.36
C GLU A 143 -51.81 29.66 2.58
N LEU A 144 -51.47 28.49 2.01
CA LEU A 144 -52.42 27.64 1.30
C LEU A 144 -53.52 27.14 2.24
N GLN A 145 -53.18 26.79 3.49
CA GLN A 145 -54.14 26.39 4.51
C GLN A 145 -55.09 27.54 4.89
N LYS A 146 -54.59 28.78 4.98
CA LYS A 146 -55.43 29.97 5.20
C LYS A 146 -56.35 30.28 4.02
N ARG A 147 -55.92 29.96 2.80
CA ARG A 147 -56.70 30.14 1.56
C ARG A 147 -57.68 28.99 1.30
N LEU A 148 -57.47 27.84 1.95
CA LEU A 148 -58.46 26.77 1.96
C LEU A 148 -59.68 27.29 2.74
N PRO A 149 -60.86 27.40 2.13
CA PRO A 149 -62.06 27.66 2.89
C PRO A 149 -62.22 26.51 3.90
N GLU A 150 -62.65 26.80 5.13
CA GLU A 150 -63.09 25.75 6.03
C GLU A 150 -64.19 24.96 5.32
N VAL A 151 -63.86 23.78 4.81
CA VAL A 151 -64.86 22.78 4.41
C VAL A 151 -65.33 22.14 5.71
N THR A 152 -65.98 22.95 6.53
CA THR A 152 -66.73 22.47 7.67
C THR A 152 -68.05 23.22 7.61
N GLN A 153 -69.09 22.46 7.28
CA GLN A 153 -70.51 22.84 7.30
C GLN A 153 -71.13 23.49 6.05
N ASN A 154 -70.96 22.92 4.86
CA ASN A 154 -71.97 23.06 3.79
C ASN A 154 -71.97 21.83 2.86
N SER A 155 -72.03 20.63 3.45
CA SER A 155 -72.23 19.36 2.72
C SER A 155 -73.71 19.17 2.36
N SER A 156 -74.30 20.11 1.61
CA SER A 156 -75.68 19.97 1.14
C SER A 156 -75.94 20.65 -0.20
N VAL A 157 -75.04 20.53 -1.17
CA VAL A 157 -75.42 20.57 -2.60
C VAL A 157 -74.50 19.61 -3.37
N ILE A 158 -74.93 18.36 -3.47
CA ILE A 158 -74.34 17.39 -4.40
C ILE A 158 -74.75 17.84 -5.81
N THR A 159 -73.83 18.46 -6.55
CA THR A 159 -73.94 18.55 -8.02
C THR A 159 -72.92 17.59 -8.62
N GLN A 160 -73.46 16.60 -9.34
CA GLN A 160 -72.77 15.50 -10.00
C GLN A 160 -71.54 15.94 -10.81
N ALA A 161 -70.38 15.34 -10.53
CA ALA A 161 -69.25 15.30 -11.45
C ALA A 161 -68.91 13.83 -11.76
N ALA A 162 -69.14 13.41 -13.00
CA ALA A 162 -68.93 12.05 -13.50
C ALA A 162 -67.45 11.63 -13.44
N PRO A 163 -67.13 10.32 -13.29
CA PRO A 163 -65.75 9.86 -13.18
C PRO A 163 -64.98 10.05 -14.51
N PRO A 164 -63.69 10.44 -14.45
CA PRO A 164 -62.89 10.69 -15.64
C PRO A 164 -62.61 9.42 -16.43
N LYS A 165 -62.73 9.50 -17.77
CA LYS A 165 -62.57 8.38 -18.70
C LYS A 165 -61.12 7.84 -18.68
N PRO A 166 -60.94 6.50 -18.70
CA PRO A 166 -59.65 5.81 -18.47
C PRO A 166 -58.56 6.04 -19.54
N GLY A 167 -58.84 6.82 -20.59
CA GLY A 167 -57.87 7.12 -21.66
C GLY A 167 -57.09 8.43 -21.49
N PHE A 168 -57.46 9.29 -20.54
CA PHE A 168 -56.86 10.62 -20.44
C PHE A 168 -55.40 10.57 -19.94
N TRP A 169 -55.13 9.77 -18.91
CA TRP A 169 -53.80 9.64 -18.32
C TRP A 169 -52.78 8.96 -19.26
N LYS A 170 -53.25 7.99 -20.06
CA LYS A 170 -52.39 7.27 -21.01
C LYS A 170 -51.91 8.16 -22.16
N ARG A 171 -52.62 9.27 -22.43
CA ARG A 171 -52.31 10.21 -23.51
C ARG A 171 -51.38 11.36 -23.08
N LEU A 172 -51.33 11.66 -21.79
CA LEU A 172 -50.48 12.71 -21.22
C LEU A 172 -49.09 12.21 -20.82
N PHE A 173 -48.97 10.92 -20.47
CA PHE A 173 -47.74 10.36 -19.91
C PHE A 173 -47.23 9.11 -20.65
N GLY A 174 -47.87 8.71 -21.75
CA GLY A 174 -47.49 7.55 -22.55
C GLY A 174 -46.97 7.97 -23.92
N GLY A 175 -45.64 8.06 -24.05
CA GLY A 175 -44.89 8.34 -25.27
C GLY A 175 -43.44 8.64 -24.98
#